data_AF-A0A9D7RRW4-F1
#
_entry.id   AF-A0A9D7RRW4-F1
#
_cell.length_a   1.000
_cell.length_b   1.000
_cell.length_c   1.000
_cell.angle_alpha   90.00
_cell.angle_beta   90.00
_cell.angle_gamma   90.00
#
_symmetry.space_group_name_H-M   'P 1'
#
loop_
_entity.id
_entity.type
_entity.pdbx_description
1 polymer ?
#
loop_
_entity_poly.entity_id
_entity_poly.type
_entity_poly.pdbx_seq_one_letter_code
_entity_poly.pdbx_strand_id
1 'polypeptide(L)' 'MPIRKAIITRKKPSAEGEAMAKAFKTAMKKAERLAFTVRKTIMVEKDGWLVMVNKEGKVKKKVKKLEPLVLPHN' A
#
# COMPACT_ATOMS: atom_id res chain seq x y z
N MET A 1 -3.15 -22.16 23.93
CA MET A 1 -2.81 -21.10 22.96
C MET A 1 -2.78 -21.69 21.56
N PRO A 2 -3.63 -21.26 20.60
CA PRO A 2 -3.53 -21.76 19.24
C PRO A 2 -2.38 -21.06 18.50
N ILE A 3 -1.43 -21.86 18.02
CA ILE A 3 -0.31 -21.43 17.18
C ILE A 3 -0.90 -20.97 15.83
N ARG A 4 -0.85 -19.67 15.55
CA ARG A 4 -1.24 -19.11 14.24
C ARG A 4 -0.24 -19.60 13.19
N LYS A 5 -0.59 -20.60 12.40
CA LYS A 5 0.18 -21.01 11.21
C LYS A 5 0.13 -19.86 10.20
N ALA A 6 1.28 -19.25 9.92
CA ALA A 6 1.40 -18.32 8.80
C ALA A 6 1.23 -19.10 7.49
N ILE A 7 0.20 -18.76 6.71
CA ILE A 7 0.02 -19.30 5.36
C ILE A 7 1.05 -18.59 4.46
N ILE A 8 2.22 -19.20 4.30
CA ILE A 8 3.26 -18.69 3.40
C ILE A 8 2.96 -19.25 2.01
N THR A 9 2.18 -18.53 1.20
CA THR A 9 2.02 -18.85 -0.21
C THR A 9 3.34 -18.57 -0.93
N ARG A 10 4.18 -19.61 -1.11
CA ARG A 10 5.45 -19.59 -1.86
C ARG A 10 5.25 -19.62 -3.38
N LYS A 11 4.19 -19.02 -3.93
CA LYS A 11 4.10 -18.85 -5.39
C LYS A 11 4.94 -17.63 -5.75
N LYS A 12 6.08 -17.85 -6.43
CA LYS A 12 6.81 -16.75 -7.07
C LYS A 12 5.81 -16.00 -7.97
N PRO A 13 5.72 -14.67 -7.89
CA PRO A 13 4.87 -13.91 -8.79
C PRO A 13 5.23 -14.25 -10.24
N SER A 14 4.23 -14.43 -11.09
CA SER A 14 4.48 -14.65 -12.52
C SER A 14 5.20 -13.43 -13.11
N ALA A 15 5.91 -13.61 -14.23
CA ALA A 15 6.57 -12.50 -14.92
C ALA A 15 5.58 -11.36 -15.25
N GLU A 16 4.33 -11.70 -15.54
CA GLU A 16 3.22 -10.75 -15.73
C GLU A 16 2.86 -10.01 -14.43
N GLY A 17 2.78 -10.72 -13.31
CA GLY A 17 2.53 -10.13 -11.99
C GLY A 17 3.63 -9.17 -11.55
N GLU A 18 4.90 -9.49 -11.83
CA GLU A 18 6.03 -8.60 -11.59
C GLU A 18 5.99 -7.35 -12.49
N ALA A 19 5.68 -7.52 -13.78
CA ALA A 19 5.52 -6.42 -14.72
C ALA A 19 4.38 -5.48 -14.31
N MET A 20 3.23 -6.04 -13.90
CA MET A 20 2.08 -5.28 -13.40
C MET A 20 2.42 -4.52 -12.11
N ALA A 21 3.10 -5.16 -11.16
CA ALA A 21 3.54 -4.50 -9.92
C ALA A 21 4.52 -3.35 -10.20
N LYS A 22 5.43 -3.51 -11.16
CA LYS A 22 6.37 -2.46 -11.58
C LYS A 22 5.67 -1.28 -12.27
N ALA A 23 4.70 -1.57 -13.15
CA ALA A 23 3.88 -0.56 -13.79
C ALA A 23 3.06 0.23 -12.76
N PHE A 24 2.43 -0.48 -11.81
CA PHE A 24 1.65 0.13 -10.74
C PHE A 24 2.51 1.04 -9.84
N LYS A 25 3.70 0.58 -9.41
CA LYS A 25 4.64 1.40 -8.63
C LYS A 25 5.04 2.67 -9.38
N THR A 26 5.26 2.58 -10.69
CA THR A 26 5.61 3.73 -11.52
C THR A 26 4.45 4.72 -11.63
N ALA A 27 3.23 4.23 -11.83
CA ALA A 27 2.02 5.04 -11.86
C ALA A 27 1.77 5.75 -10.52
N MET A 28 1.92 5.03 -9.40
CA MET A 28 1.80 5.61 -8.06
C MET A 28 2.79 6.75 -7.84
N LYS A 29 4.08 6.55 -8.16
CA LYS A 29 5.10 7.60 -8.00
C LYS A 29 4.78 8.86 -8.81
N LYS A 30 4.26 8.70 -10.03
CA LYS A 30 3.82 9.83 -10.86
C LYS A 30 2.62 10.55 -10.24
N ALA A 31 1.62 9.78 -9.79
CA ALA A 31 0.43 10.31 -9.14
C ALA A 31 0.76 11.07 -7.84
N GLU A 32 1.64 10.52 -6.99
CA GLU A 32 2.12 11.19 -5.78
C GLU A 32 2.83 12.50 -6.11
N ARG A 33 3.73 12.49 -7.10
CA ARG A 33 4.45 13.70 -7.51
C ARG A 33 3.51 14.80 -7.98
N LEU A 34 2.50 14.45 -8.78
CA LEU A 34 1.47 15.39 -9.24
C LEU A 34 0.55 15.84 -8.09
N ALA A 35 0.18 14.95 -7.18
CA ALA A 35 -0.65 15.33 -6.03
C ALA A 35 0.08 16.33 -5.11
N PHE A 36 1.40 16.19 -4.94
CA PHE A 36 2.22 17.12 -4.16
C PHE A 36 2.50 18.47 -4.84
N THR A 37 2.19 18.66 -6.12
CA THR A 37 2.25 20.01 -6.73
C THR A 37 1.07 20.86 -6.30
N VAL A 38 -0.09 20.23 -6.04
CA VAL A 38 -1.33 20.93 -5.67
C VAL A 38 -1.57 20.91 -4.16
N ARG A 39 -1.16 19.86 -3.45
CA ARG A 39 -1.44 19.65 -2.03
C ARG A 39 -0.16 19.45 -1.22
N LYS A 40 -0.12 19.99 0.00
CA LYS A 40 1.01 19.82 0.94
C LYS A 40 1.06 18.42 1.56
N THR A 41 -0.08 17.72 1.57
CA THR A 41 -0.24 16.38 2.15
C THR A 41 -1.17 15.54 1.28
N ILE A 42 -0.89 14.24 1.22
CA ILE A 42 -1.72 13.24 0.52
C ILE A 42 -2.07 12.12 1.48
N MET A 43 -3.17 11.41 1.20
CA MET A 43 -3.65 10.32 2.04
C MET A 43 -3.24 8.99 1.41
N VAL A 44 -2.57 8.13 2.18
CA VAL A 44 -2.02 6.85 1.73
C VAL A 44 -2.32 5.76 2.75
N GLU A 45 -2.40 4.52 2.29
CA GLU A 45 -2.37 3.36 3.16
C GLU A 45 -0.93 3.11 3.64
N LYS A 46 -0.75 2.95 4.94
CA LYS A 46 0.52 2.54 5.55
C LYS A 46 0.25 1.68 6.77
N ASP A 47 0.78 0.46 6.78
CA ASP A 47 0.70 -0.48 7.90
C ASP A 47 -0.75 -0.75 8.39
N GLY A 48 -1.70 -0.89 7.46
CA GLY A 48 -3.12 -1.09 7.79
C GLY A 48 -3.80 0.17 8.37
N TRP A 49 -3.21 1.34 8.18
CA TRP A 49 -3.80 2.63 8.50
C TRP A 49 -3.89 3.51 7.27
N LEU A 50 -4.99 4.22 7.15
CA LEU A 50 -5.09 5.39 6.30
C LEU A 50 -4.41 6.56 7.01
N VAL A 51 -3.33 7.09 6.43
CA VAL A 51 -2.50 8.13 7.03
C VAL A 51 -2.33 9.30 6.05
N MET A 52 -2.20 10.51 6.58
CA MET A 52 -1.75 11.66 5.80
C MET A 52 -0.24 11.78 5.87
N VAL A 53 0.41 11.80 4.71
CA VAL A 53 1.85 11.98 4.56
C VAL A 53 2.15 13.31 3.87
N ASN A 54 3.29 13.91 4.23
CA ASN A 54 3.84 15.06 3.51
C ASN A 54 4.76 14.58 2.35
N LYS A 55 5.30 15.53 1.58
CA LYS A 55 6.20 15.27 0.45
C LYS A 55 7.48 14.51 0.84
N GLU A 56 7.89 14.57 2.11
CA GLU A 56 9.04 13.83 2.67
C GLU A 56 8.68 12.40 3.10
N GLY A 57 7.41 11.99 2.98
CA GLY A 57 6.93 10.68 3.44
C GLY A 57 6.73 10.59 4.96
N LYS A 58 6.83 11.70 5.70
CA LYS A 58 6.55 11.75 7.14
C LYS A 58 5.04 11.77 7.37
N VAL A 59 4.59 10.87 8.25
CA VAL A 59 3.19 10.79 8.67
C VAL A 59 2.86 12.01 9.53
N LYS A 60 1.94 12.85 9.05
CA LYS A 60 1.41 14.00 9.78
C LYS A 60 0.25 13.61 10.68
N LYS A 61 -0.60 12.69 10.23
CA LYS A 61 -1.80 12.26 10.96
C LYS A 61 -2.20 10.85 10.58
N LYS A 62 -2.54 10.02 11.56
CA LYS A 62 -3.28 8.77 11.33
C LYS A 62 -4.76 9.10 11.26
N VAL A 63 -5.43 8.71 10.18
CA VAL A 63 -6.83 9.07 9.92
C VAL A 63 -7.75 7.96 10.39
N LYS A 64 -7.55 6.73 9.88
CA LYS A 64 -8.42 5.60 10.16
C LYS A 64 -7.64 4.30 10.11
N LYS A 65 -7.92 3.37 11.02
CA LYS A 65 -7.42 2.00 10.92
C LYS A 65 -8.25 1.28 9.86
N LEU A 66 -7.58 0.67 8.89
CA LEU A 66 -8.22 -0.12 7.85
C LEU A 66 -8.39 -1.54 8.36
N GLU A 67 -9.57 -2.10 8.09
CA GLU A 67 -9.82 -3.49 8.39
C GLU A 67 -9.04 -4.35 7.39
N PRO A 68 -8.42 -5.46 7.83
CA PRO A 68 -7.69 -6.33 6.93
C PRO A 68 -8.65 -6.89 5.88
N LEU A 69 -8.33 -6.66 4.61
CA LEU A 69 -9.09 -7.20 3.48
C LEU A 69 -9.04 -8.73 3.54
N VAL A 70 -10.18 -9.35 3.83
CA VAL A 70 -10.35 -10.81 3.74
C VAL A 70 -10.49 -11.14 2.26
N LEU A 71 -9.38 -11.46 1.61
CA LEU A 71 -9.41 -11.95 0.23
C LEU A 71 -10.06 -13.36 0.23
N PRO A 72 -11.10 -13.60 -0.59
CA PRO A 72 -11.67 -14.92 -0.72
C PRO A 72 -10.61 -15.88 -1.26
N HIS A 73 -10.46 -17.04 -0.60
CA HIS A 73 -9.59 -18.10 -1.09
C HIS A 73 -10.27 -18.74 -2.30
N ASN A 74 -9.68 -18.58 -3.48
CA ASN A 74 -9.98 -19.35 -4.68
C ASN A 74 -8.86 -20.37 -4.90
#